data_AF-A0A954JWQ3-F1
#
_entry.id   AF-A0A954JWQ3-F1
#
_cell.length_a   1.000
_cell.length_b   1.000
_cell.length_c   1.000
_cell.angle_alpha   90.00
_cell.angle_beta   90.00
_cell.angle_gamma   90.00
#
_symmetry.space_group_name_H-M   'P 1'
#
loop_
_entity.id
_entity.type
_entity.pdbx_description
1 polymer ?
#
loop_
_entity_poly.entity_id
_entity_poly.type
_entity_poly.pdbx_seq_one_letter_code
_entity_poly.pdbx_strand_id
1 'polypeptide(L)' 'MQKLTVFRLLLVWYCIPGLCMAEERPSEIEILQPGVNLTLVAEHPALATPTGLDVDAQGRIWVVATHT' A
#
# COMPACT_ATOMS: atom_id res chain seq x y z
N MET A 1 -20.76 -39.86 -5.64
CA MET A 1 -20.55 -38.42 -5.91
C MET A 1 -19.91 -37.64 -4.74
N GLN A 2 -19.36 -38.29 -3.71
CA GLN A 2 -18.84 -37.64 -2.49
C GLN A 2 -17.31 -37.41 -2.50
N LYS A 3 -16.57 -38.21 -3.29
CA LYS A 3 -15.10 -38.12 -3.41
C LYS A 3 -14.62 -36.87 -4.17
N LEU A 4 -15.45 -36.31 -5.05
CA LEU A 4 -15.12 -35.13 -5.85
C LEU A 4 -15.20 -33.82 -5.03
N THR A 5 -16.08 -33.77 -4.02
CA THR A 5 -16.27 -32.60 -3.15
C THR A 5 -15.10 -32.43 -2.17
N VAL A 6 -14.57 -33.54 -1.63
CA VAL A 6 -13.41 -33.51 -0.71
C VAL A 6 -12.12 -33.12 -1.44
N PHE A 7 -11.95 -33.57 -2.70
CA PHE A 7 -10.80 -33.19 -3.53
C PHE A 7 -10.81 -31.70 -3.89
N ARG A 8 -11.99 -31.11 -4.10
CA ARG A 8 -12.15 -29.66 -4.33
C ARG A 8 -11.84 -28.82 -3.08
N LEU A 9 -12.20 -29.30 -1.89
CA LEU A 9 -11.84 -28.64 -0.61
C LEU A 9 -10.34 -28.71 -0.32
N LEU A 10 -9.68 -29.83 -0.64
CA LEU A 10 -8.23 -29.98 -0.50
C LEU A 10 -7.44 -29.08 -1.46
N LEU A 11 -7.93 -28.89 -2.69
CA LEU A 11 -7.34 -27.96 -3.67
C LEU A 11 -7.41 -26.50 -3.20
N VAL A 12 -8.51 -26.10 -2.57
CA VAL A 12 -8.65 -24.74 -2.02
C VAL A 12 -7.65 -24.51 -0.88
N TRP A 13 -7.42 -25.51 -0.01
CA TRP A 13 -6.41 -25.42 1.06
C TRP A 13 -4.98 -25.35 0.51
N TYR A 14 -4.69 -26.08 -0.56
CA TYR A 14 -3.36 -26.10 -1.21
C TYR A 14 -3.07 -24.87 -2.08
N CYS A 15 -4.09 -24.06 -2.40
CA CYS A 15 -3.97 -22.86 -3.23
C CYS A 15 -3.90 -21.53 -2.45
N ILE A 16 -3.86 -21.56 -1.11
CA ILE A 16 -3.55 -20.37 -0.28
C ILE A 16 -2.07 -20.28 0.17
N PRO A 17 -1.03 -20.79 -0.52
CA PRO A 17 0.36 -20.49 -0.13
C PRO A 17 0.80 -19.11 -0.66
N GLY A 18 -0.13 -18.21 -0.98
CA GLY A 18 0.11 -17.01 -1.78
C GLY A 18 -0.33 -15.69 -1.15
N LEU A 19 -0.74 -15.65 0.13
CA LEU A 19 -0.75 -14.38 0.86
C LEU A 19 0.71 -14.03 1.22
N CYS A 20 1.51 -13.73 0.20
CA CYS A 20 2.78 -13.06 0.35
C CYS A 20 2.45 -11.64 0.83
N MET A 21 2.21 -11.48 2.13
CA MET A 21 2.22 -10.16 2.73
C MET A 21 3.62 -9.60 2.50
N ALA A 22 3.70 -8.50 1.75
CA ALA A 22 4.97 -7.81 1.54
C ALA A 22 5.59 -7.53 2.92
N GLU A 23 6.86 -7.85 3.07
CA GLU A 23 7.58 -7.59 4.32
C GLU A 23 7.59 -6.08 4.58
N GLU A 24 6.99 -5.67 5.71
CA GLU A 24 6.93 -4.28 6.12
C GLU A 24 8.33 -3.83 6.52
N ARG A 25 8.95 -2.99 5.68
CA ARG A 25 10.27 -2.41 5.97
C ARG A 25 10.07 -1.07 6.66
N PRO A 26 10.78 -0.79 7.77
CA PRO A 26 10.72 0.51 8.39
C PRO A 26 11.20 1.58 7.39
N SER A 27 10.46 2.68 7.30
CA SER A 27 10.87 3.83 6.48
C SER A 27 12.14 4.44 7.07
N GLU A 28 13.24 4.37 6.33
CA GLU A 28 14.50 5.02 6.71
C GLU A 28 14.38 6.52 6.39
N ILE A 29 13.82 7.28 7.34
CA ILE A 29 13.63 8.73 7.21
C ILE A 29 14.87 9.44 7.75
N GLU A 30 15.58 10.13 6.88
CA GLU A 30 16.67 11.04 7.27
C GLU A 30 16.14 12.48 7.37
N ILE A 31 16.31 13.12 8.53
CA ILE A 31 15.97 14.53 8.72
C ILE A 31 17.13 15.37 8.21
N LEU A 32 16.99 15.92 7.01
CA LEU A 32 18.05 16.72 6.36
C LEU A 32 18.18 18.13 6.95
N GLN A 33 17.14 18.64 7.60
CA GLN A 33 17.09 20.02 8.09
C GLN A 33 16.81 20.09 9.59
N PRO A 34 17.69 20.69 10.40
CA PRO A 34 17.41 20.90 11.82
C PRO A 34 16.21 21.82 12.04
N GLY A 35 15.38 21.49 13.04
CA GLY A 35 14.25 22.33 13.46
C GLY A 35 12.96 22.13 12.65
N VAL A 36 12.90 21.18 11.71
CA VAL A 36 11.66 20.77 11.03
C VAL A 36 11.16 19.43 11.56
N ASN A 37 9.85 19.22 11.50
CA ASN A 37 9.20 17.97 11.86
C ASN A 37 8.48 17.40 10.63
N LEU A 38 8.64 16.09 10.41
CA LEU A 38 7.93 15.36 9.37
C LEU A 38 6.75 14.62 9.99
N THR A 39 5.55 14.83 9.44
CA THR A 39 4.31 14.18 9.90
C THR A 39 3.52 13.65 8.70
N LEU A 40 2.95 12.45 8.84
CA LEU A 40 2.05 11.88 7.85
C LEU A 40 0.72 12.65 7.83
N VAL A 41 0.32 13.16 6.66
CA VAL A 41 -0.92 13.95 6.50
C VAL A 41 -2.04 13.21 5.80
N ALA A 42 -1.70 12.25 4.93
CA ALA A 42 -2.65 11.41 4.22
C ALA A 42 -1.95 10.17 3.65
N GLU A 43 -2.68 9.06 3.55
CA GLU A 43 -2.24 7.84 2.89
C GLU A 43 -3.40 7.25 2.08
N HIS A 44 -3.09 6.63 0.94
CA HIS A 44 -4.08 5.90 0.14
C HIS A 44 -3.38 4.78 -0.64
N PRO A 45 -3.92 3.54 -0.69
CA PRO A 45 -3.25 2.40 -1.34
C PRO A 45 -2.91 2.59 -2.82
N ALA A 46 -3.69 3.42 -3.54
CA ALA A 46 -3.44 3.74 -4.94
C ALA A 46 -2.33 4.80 -5.16
N LEU A 47 -1.81 5.42 -4.10
CA LEU A 47 -0.77 6.46 -4.18
C LEU A 47 0.61 5.88 -3.83
N ALA A 48 1.17 5.07 -4.73
CA ALA A 48 2.49 4.46 -4.49
C ALA A 48 3.67 5.40 -4.83
N THR A 49 3.55 6.18 -5.90
CA THR A 49 4.61 7.07 -6.41
C THR A 49 4.05 8.44 -6.77
N PRO A 50 3.64 9.25 -5.77
CA PRO A 50 3.18 10.60 -6.03
C PRO A 50 4.32 11.45 -6.61
N THR A 51 4.02 12.20 -7.67
CA THR A 51 4.99 13.06 -8.39
C THR A 51 4.58 14.52 -8.40
N GLY A 52 3.27 14.81 -8.27
CA GLY A 52 2.74 16.16 -8.13
C GLY A 52 1.90 16.29 -6.86
N LEU A 53 2.01 17.43 -6.19
CA LEU A 53 1.20 17.80 -5.03
C LEU A 53 0.89 19.30 -5.08
N ASP A 54 -0.36 19.66 -4.82
CA ASP A 54 -0.80 21.05 -4.69
C ASP A 54 -1.85 21.19 -3.59
N VAL A 55 -2.05 22.41 -3.10
CA VAL A 55 -3.07 22.74 -2.09
C VAL A 55 -3.99 23.81 -2.66
N ASP A 56 -5.28 23.51 -2.74
CA ASP A 56 -6.24 24.47 -3.28
C ASP A 56 -6.61 25.58 -2.28
N ALA A 57 -7.38 26.56 -2.76
CA ALA A 57 -7.81 27.70 -1.95
C ALA A 57 -8.74 27.33 -0.77
N GLN A 58 -9.20 26.09 -0.67
CA GLN A 58 -9.97 25.59 0.47
C GLN A 58 -9.11 24.75 1.43
N GLY A 59 -7.80 24.63 1.17
CA GLY A 59 -6.87 23.86 1.99
C GLY A 59 -6.91 22.36 1.73
N ARG A 60 -7.52 21.90 0.62
CA ARG A 60 -7.51 20.48 0.26
C ARG A 60 -6.21 20.14 -0.45
N ILE A 61 -5.63 18.99 -0.11
CA ILE A 61 -4.44 18.46 -0.76
C ILE A 61 -4.84 17.68 -2.01
N TRP A 62 -4.29 18.06 -3.15
CA TRP A 62 -4.41 17.36 -4.42
C TRP A 62 -3.09 16.66 -4.74
N VAL A 63 -3.17 15.39 -5.14
CA VAL A 63 -2.00 14.57 -5.43
C VAL A 63 -2.16 13.92 -6.79
N VAL A 64 -1.10 13.93 -7.58
CA VAL A 64 -1.00 13.20 -8.84
C VAL A 64 0.05 12.11 -8.67
N ALA A 65 -0.40 10.86 -8.79
CA ALA A 65 0.47 9.71 -8.96
C ALA A 65 0.45 9.31 -10.44
N THR A 66 1.63 9.20 -11.03
CA THR A 66 1.80 8.70 -12.40
C THR A 66 2.42 7.32 -12.30
N HIS A 67 1.83 6.37 -13.01
CA HIS A 67 2.37 5.04 -13.18
C HIS A 67 2.74 4.86 -14.64
N THR A 68 3.98 4.45 -14.89
CA THR A 68 4.46 3.96 -16.20
C THR A 68 4.44 2.46 -16.23
#